data_AF-A0A1I6ULW7-F1
#
_entry.id   AF-A0A1I6ULW7-F1
#
_cell.length_a   1.000
_cell.length_b   1.000
_cell.length_c   1.000
_cell.angle_alpha   90.00
_cell.angle_beta   90.00
_cell.angle_gamma   90.00
#
_symmetry.space_group_name_H-M   'P 1'
#
loop_
_entity.id
_entity.type
_entity.pdbx_description
1 polymer ?
#
loop_
_entity_poly.entity_id
_entity_poly.type
_entity_poly.pdbx_seq_one_letter_code
_entity_poly.pdbx_strand_id
1 'polypeptide(L)'
;MKKFVVVLFILLVLVGCTETNVLKGTMADKRLGAALLAKKPFEIEKNEPDYNTAGINPETGLYIVDNETSMLVYVNKYRELPEGYTPPDLTEPDVLHYSPVGDNRRLLRKEASEALVSLFEAAETDGLTLVAVSGYRSYERQQAIYASNVASKGQAHADQFSAKPGTSEHQTGLAMDVTVQGNDDVLLSQSFGETEAGQYIKENAYQYGFIIRYPEGKETITGYSYEPWHLRYVGKDVATEIYLNEWTLEEYFGFDYPGRER
;
A
#
# COMPACT_ATOMS: atom_id res chain seq x y z
N MET A 1 -75.77 41.14 24.64
CA MET A 1 -74.92 40.93 23.43
C MET A 1 -73.96 42.08 23.26
N LYS A 2 -72.75 41.99 23.83
CA LYS A 2 -71.63 42.90 23.55
C LYS A 2 -70.32 42.11 23.60
N LYS A 3 -69.36 42.58 22.80
CA LYS A 3 -68.30 41.84 22.14
C LYS A 3 -67.08 41.62 23.04
N PHE A 4 -66.35 40.55 22.71
CA PHE A 4 -65.00 40.20 23.16
C PHE A 4 -63.99 41.34 22.96
N VAL A 5 -63.06 41.47 23.92
CA VAL A 5 -61.63 41.75 23.66
C VAL A 5 -60.82 40.95 24.67
N VAL A 6 -60.05 39.98 24.17
CA VAL A 6 -59.02 39.23 24.91
C VAL A 6 -57.68 39.85 24.54
N VAL A 7 -56.91 40.30 25.52
CA VAL A 7 -55.49 40.66 25.34
C VAL A 7 -54.68 39.62 26.09
N LEU A 8 -53.95 38.83 25.29
CA LEU A 8 -53.05 37.75 25.68
C LEU A 8 -51.71 38.36 26.11
N PHE A 9 -51.31 38.19 27.37
CA PHE A 9 -49.94 38.46 27.81
C PHE A 9 -49.12 37.18 27.72
N ILE A 10 -48.07 37.24 26.90
CA ILE A 10 -47.06 36.19 26.71
C ILE A 10 -46.15 36.18 27.94
N LEU A 11 -46.02 35.02 28.60
CA LEU A 11 -44.93 34.75 29.53
C LEU A 11 -44.24 33.44 29.11
N LEU A 12 -43.02 33.60 28.62
CA LEU A 12 -42.11 32.54 28.20
C LEU A 12 -41.41 31.98 29.44
N VAL A 13 -41.57 30.69 29.75
CA VAL A 13 -40.65 29.95 30.63
C VAL A 13 -40.43 28.54 30.08
N LEU A 14 -39.28 28.42 29.40
CA LEU A 14 -38.35 27.29 29.30
C LEU A 14 -38.88 25.86 29.58
N VAL A 15 -39.18 25.14 28.50
CA VAL A 15 -39.23 23.67 28.49
C VAL A 15 -37.81 23.14 28.28
N GLY A 16 -37.28 22.43 29.27
CA GLY A 16 -36.07 21.63 29.12
C GLY A 16 -36.40 20.35 28.36
N CYS A 17 -36.00 20.28 27.10
CA CYS A 17 -35.89 19.03 26.36
C CYS A 17 -34.46 18.52 26.48
N THR A 18 -34.32 17.29 26.97
CA THR A 18 -33.08 16.51 26.92
C THR A 18 -32.81 16.06 25.49
N GLU A 19 -31.71 16.54 24.91
CA GLU A 19 -31.11 15.92 23.72
C GLU A 19 -29.68 15.49 24.04
N THR A 20 -29.41 14.23 23.70
CA THR A 20 -28.12 13.54 23.70
C THR A 20 -27.08 14.32 22.90
N ASN A 21 -25.95 14.67 23.53
CA ASN A 21 -24.79 15.16 22.79
C ASN A 21 -23.57 14.25 23.00
N VAL A 22 -23.27 13.61 21.89
CA VAL A 22 -22.03 12.97 21.48
C VAL A 22 -20.90 14.02 21.41
N LEU A 23 -19.66 13.54 21.62
CA LEU A 23 -18.34 14.15 21.40
C LEU A 23 -17.79 15.11 22.47
N LYS A 24 -16.57 14.80 22.96
CA LYS A 24 -15.34 15.39 22.39
C LYS A 24 -14.09 14.75 23.00
N GLY A 25 -13.45 13.86 22.24
CA GLY A 25 -12.02 13.61 22.37
C GLY A 25 -11.27 14.94 22.21
N THR A 26 -10.34 15.20 23.11
CA THR A 26 -9.70 16.51 23.25
C THR A 26 -8.73 16.80 22.11
N MET A 27 -8.64 18.08 21.71
CA MET A 27 -7.75 18.59 20.65
C MET A 27 -6.24 18.53 20.98
N ALA A 28 -5.84 17.78 22.00
CA ALA A 28 -4.44 17.67 22.43
C ALA A 28 -3.65 16.65 21.59
N ASP A 29 -4.26 15.53 21.19
CA ASP A 29 -3.55 14.45 20.48
C ASP A 29 -3.25 14.76 19.00
N LYS A 30 -3.99 15.68 18.38
CA LYS A 30 -3.72 16.10 16.99
C LYS A 30 -2.53 17.05 16.83
N ARG A 31 -1.95 17.55 17.93
CA ARG A 31 -0.84 18.53 17.86
C ARG A 31 0.56 17.91 17.93
N LEU A 32 0.68 16.62 18.24
CA LEU A 32 1.99 15.98 18.30
C LEU A 32 2.49 15.49 16.93
N GLY A 33 1.59 15.24 15.98
CA GLY A 33 1.93 14.77 14.62
C GLY A 33 2.28 15.86 13.60
N ALA A 34 2.14 17.15 13.94
CA ALA A 34 2.36 18.25 12.99
C ALA A 34 3.66 19.06 13.24
N ALA A 35 4.42 18.72 14.29
CA ALA A 35 5.58 19.51 14.73
C ALA A 35 6.94 18.93 14.31
N LEU A 36 6.99 17.82 13.56
CA LEU A 36 8.21 17.37 12.88
C LEU A 36 8.01 17.44 11.36
N LEU A 37 8.99 18.07 10.71
CA LEU A 37 9.18 18.17 9.25
C LEU A 37 8.42 19.31 8.55
N ALA A 38 8.66 20.55 9.01
CA ALA A 38 8.89 21.63 8.04
C ALA A 38 10.27 21.44 7.40
N LYS A 39 10.46 20.35 6.64
CA LYS A 39 11.54 20.24 5.66
C LYS A 39 11.01 20.76 4.34
N LYS A 40 11.86 21.45 3.58
CA LYS A 40 11.53 21.89 2.22
C LYS A 40 10.94 20.68 1.46
N PRO A 41 9.83 20.84 0.73
CA PRO A 41 9.37 19.81 -0.20
C PRO A 41 10.56 19.41 -1.06
N PHE A 42 10.76 18.11 -1.24
CA PHE A 42 11.71 17.59 -2.20
C PHE A 42 11.25 18.07 -3.58
N GLU A 43 11.87 19.16 -4.06
CA GLU A 43 11.59 19.69 -5.39
C GLU A 43 12.24 18.75 -6.39
N ILE A 44 11.40 17.93 -7.01
CA ILE A 44 11.84 17.11 -8.12
C ILE A 44 12.02 18.03 -9.33
N GLU A 45 13.27 18.26 -9.76
CA GLU A 45 13.56 19.04 -10.96
C GLU A 45 12.97 18.32 -12.19
N LYS A 46 11.97 18.96 -12.82
CA LYS A 46 11.18 18.44 -13.95
C LYS A 46 11.91 18.63 -15.29
N ASN A 47 13.01 17.92 -15.52
CA ASN A 47 13.60 17.83 -16.85
C ASN A 47 13.92 16.36 -17.18
N GLU A 48 13.25 15.85 -18.22
CA GLU A 48 13.30 14.50 -18.83
C GLU A 48 12.35 13.43 -18.23
N PRO A 49 11.70 12.59 -19.07
CA PRO A 49 10.55 11.74 -18.70
C PRO A 49 10.87 10.55 -17.77
N ASP A 50 12.06 10.56 -17.20
CA ASP A 50 12.81 9.35 -16.92
C ASP A 50 13.50 9.46 -15.55
N TYR A 51 12.68 9.50 -14.50
CA TYR A 51 13.19 9.23 -13.15
C TYR A 51 13.82 7.84 -13.09
N ASN A 52 15.12 7.81 -12.87
CA ASN A 52 15.93 6.62 -12.55
C ASN A 52 15.79 5.46 -13.55
N THR A 53 16.42 5.59 -14.70
CA THR A 53 16.30 4.67 -15.82
C THR A 53 17.59 4.62 -16.65
N ALA A 54 17.99 3.41 -17.01
CA ALA A 54 19.13 3.15 -17.86
C ALA A 54 18.78 3.18 -19.36
N GLY A 55 17.51 3.41 -19.70
CA GLY A 55 16.99 3.44 -21.07
C GLY A 55 15.89 2.40 -21.30
N ILE A 56 15.64 2.05 -22.56
CA ILE A 56 14.59 1.10 -22.97
C ILE A 56 15.23 -0.21 -23.38
N ASN A 57 14.71 -1.32 -22.85
CA ASN A 57 15.11 -2.66 -23.28
C ASN A 57 14.61 -2.92 -24.71
N PRO A 58 15.50 -3.22 -25.67
CA PRO A 58 15.11 -3.42 -27.07
C PRO A 58 14.27 -4.68 -27.31
N GLU A 59 14.30 -5.66 -26.40
CA GLU A 59 13.54 -6.91 -26.52
C GLU A 59 12.12 -6.78 -25.98
N THR A 60 11.97 -6.10 -24.83
CA THR A 60 10.68 -5.99 -24.12
C THR A 60 9.95 -4.68 -24.43
N GLY A 61 10.67 -3.64 -24.84
CA GLY A 61 10.17 -2.27 -25.01
C GLY A 61 9.88 -1.55 -23.70
N LEU A 62 10.35 -2.07 -22.55
CA LEU A 62 10.12 -1.51 -21.22
C LEU A 62 11.30 -0.62 -20.81
N TYR A 63 11.05 0.37 -19.94
CA TYR A 63 12.09 1.17 -19.32
C TYR A 63 12.83 0.32 -18.28
N ILE A 64 14.16 0.33 -18.29
CA ILE A 64 15.00 -0.37 -17.33
C ILE A 64 15.34 0.60 -16.20
N VAL A 65 14.99 0.30 -14.95
CA VAL A 65 15.38 1.17 -13.83
C VAL A 65 16.90 1.13 -13.60
N ASP A 66 17.51 2.25 -13.20
CA ASP A 66 18.95 2.35 -12.87
C ASP A 66 19.24 2.52 -11.37
N ASN A 67 18.18 2.48 -10.55
CA ASN A 67 18.23 2.64 -9.10
C ASN A 67 17.68 1.40 -8.40
N GLU A 68 17.94 0.22 -8.94
CA GLU A 68 17.34 -1.06 -8.54
C GLU A 68 17.52 -1.39 -7.04
N THR A 69 18.57 -0.84 -6.42
CA THR A 69 18.87 -0.99 -4.98
C THR A 69 18.20 0.06 -4.09
N SER A 70 17.47 1.02 -4.64
CA SER A 70 16.72 2.02 -3.88
C SER A 70 15.51 1.39 -3.16
N MET A 71 15.20 1.84 -1.94
CA MET A 71 13.93 1.50 -1.27
C MET A 71 12.72 2.05 -2.03
N LEU A 72 12.96 3.07 -2.87
CA LEU A 72 11.97 3.72 -3.72
C LEU A 72 12.05 3.26 -5.18
N VAL A 73 12.73 2.15 -5.49
CA VAL A 73 12.74 1.60 -6.85
C VAL A 73 11.30 1.39 -7.34
N TYR A 74 10.99 1.90 -8.52
CA TYR A 74 9.62 1.90 -9.04
C TYR A 74 9.52 1.01 -10.27
N VAL A 75 8.92 -0.17 -10.08
CA VAL A 75 8.68 -1.16 -11.13
C VAL A 75 7.18 -1.32 -11.32
N ASN A 76 6.76 -1.47 -12.57
CA ASN A 76 5.37 -1.60 -12.95
C ASN A 76 5.29 -2.24 -14.35
N LYS A 77 4.11 -2.24 -14.99
CA LYS A 77 3.93 -2.82 -16.33
C LYS A 77 4.78 -2.20 -17.46
N TYR A 78 5.44 -1.07 -17.21
CA TYR A 78 6.27 -0.29 -18.15
C TYR A 78 7.73 -0.12 -17.70
N ARG A 79 8.04 -0.47 -16.45
CA ARG A 79 9.37 -0.31 -15.83
C ARG A 79 9.82 -1.63 -15.24
N GLU A 80 10.95 -2.12 -15.70
CA GLU A 80 11.54 -3.40 -15.29
C GLU A 80 12.87 -3.22 -14.57
N LEU A 81 13.21 -4.23 -13.75
CA LEU A 81 14.51 -4.38 -13.13
C LEU A 81 15.57 -4.76 -14.18
N PRO A 82 16.84 -4.35 -13.98
CA PRO A 82 17.92 -4.79 -14.85
C PRO A 82 18.10 -6.31 -14.77
N GLU A 83 18.62 -6.87 -15.86
CA GLU A 83 18.86 -8.30 -15.97
C GLU A 83 19.76 -8.82 -14.83
N GLY A 84 19.41 -9.97 -14.26
CA GLY A 84 20.17 -10.60 -13.19
C GLY A 84 20.03 -9.94 -11.82
N TYR A 85 19.22 -8.89 -11.68
CA TYR A 85 19.04 -8.24 -10.38
C TYR A 85 18.46 -9.20 -9.33
N THR A 86 19.19 -9.30 -8.23
CA THR A 86 18.78 -9.92 -6.96
C THR A 86 19.15 -8.97 -5.83
N PRO A 87 18.24 -8.67 -4.88
CA PRO A 87 18.56 -7.76 -3.79
C PRO A 87 19.74 -8.30 -2.94
N PRO A 88 20.70 -7.45 -2.55
CA PRO A 88 21.93 -7.90 -1.90
C PRO A 88 21.77 -8.26 -0.42
N ASP A 89 20.63 -7.93 0.18
CA ASP A 89 20.40 -7.89 1.63
C ASP A 89 19.09 -8.59 2.05
N LEU A 90 18.71 -9.65 1.34
CA LEU A 90 17.54 -10.46 1.68
C LEU A 90 17.73 -11.17 3.04
N THR A 91 16.71 -11.08 3.88
CA THR A 91 16.61 -11.76 5.18
C THR A 91 15.18 -12.22 5.44
N GLU A 92 15.02 -13.18 6.33
CA GLU A 92 13.73 -13.67 6.79
C GLU A 92 13.26 -12.84 8.01
N PRO A 93 12.08 -12.19 7.98
CA PRO A 93 11.49 -11.55 9.15
C PRO A 93 11.04 -12.60 10.17
N ASP A 94 11.25 -12.32 11.45
CA ASP A 94 10.78 -13.17 12.56
C ASP A 94 9.28 -12.94 12.82
N VAL A 95 8.46 -13.40 11.88
CA VAL A 95 6.99 -13.30 11.93
C VAL A 95 6.35 -14.62 11.55
N LEU A 96 5.07 -14.79 11.88
CA LEU A 96 4.30 -15.94 11.44
C LEU A 96 4.17 -15.93 9.91
N HIS A 97 4.41 -17.09 9.29
CA HIS A 97 4.47 -17.23 7.85
C HIS A 97 3.68 -18.44 7.35
N TYR A 98 2.99 -18.26 6.22
CA TYR A 98 2.28 -19.33 5.51
C TYR A 98 3.24 -20.27 4.74
N SER A 99 4.35 -19.72 4.24
CA SER A 99 5.35 -20.46 3.44
C SER A 99 6.32 -21.24 4.34
N PRO A 100 6.85 -22.42 3.91
CA PRO A 100 7.76 -23.23 4.71
C PRO A 100 9.14 -22.57 4.86
N VAL A 101 9.82 -22.84 5.99
CA VAL A 101 11.19 -22.33 6.27
C VAL A 101 12.15 -22.65 5.12
N GLY A 102 12.96 -21.67 4.74
CA GLY A 102 13.90 -21.77 3.61
C GLY A 102 13.30 -21.43 2.23
N ASP A 103 12.02 -21.11 2.14
CA ASP A 103 11.38 -20.63 0.91
C ASP A 103 11.67 -19.14 0.67
N ASN A 104 12.01 -18.76 -0.55
CA ASN A 104 12.25 -17.36 -0.96
C ASN A 104 11.06 -16.44 -0.64
N ARG A 105 9.83 -16.97 -0.61
CA ARG A 105 8.62 -16.24 -0.21
C ARG A 105 8.66 -15.74 1.23
N ARG A 106 9.61 -16.19 2.05
CA ARG A 106 9.82 -15.69 3.41
C ARG A 106 10.80 -14.53 3.45
N LEU A 107 11.43 -14.15 2.34
CA LEU A 107 12.50 -13.16 2.35
C LEU A 107 11.97 -11.77 2.00
N LEU A 108 12.56 -10.76 2.65
CA LEU A 108 12.46 -9.34 2.30
C LEU A 108 13.86 -8.73 2.37
N ARG A 109 14.05 -7.57 1.76
CA ARG A 109 15.22 -6.74 2.06
C ARG A 109 15.23 -6.39 3.54
N LYS A 110 16.42 -6.33 4.13
CA LYS A 110 16.62 -6.20 5.58
C LYS A 110 15.78 -5.09 6.22
N GLU A 111 15.77 -3.89 5.65
CA GLU A 111 15.01 -2.76 6.20
C GLU A 111 13.49 -3.00 6.19
N ALA A 112 12.96 -3.55 5.10
CA ALA A 112 11.55 -3.93 5.01
C ALA A 112 11.21 -5.09 5.94
N SER A 113 12.13 -6.04 6.15
CA SER A 113 11.97 -7.15 7.09
C SER A 113 11.83 -6.66 8.54
N GLU A 114 12.71 -5.78 9.00
CA GLU A 114 12.67 -5.19 10.35
C GLU A 114 11.38 -4.36 10.56
N ALA A 115 10.96 -3.63 9.52
CA ALA A 115 9.71 -2.89 9.54
C ALA A 115 8.48 -3.80 9.60
N LEU A 116 8.50 -4.95 8.91
CA LEU A 116 7.39 -5.90 8.92
C LEU A 116 7.21 -6.52 10.31
N VAL A 117 8.31 -6.88 10.98
CA VAL A 117 8.29 -7.35 12.37
C VAL A 117 7.61 -6.32 13.26
N SER A 118 8.00 -5.04 13.16
CA SER A 118 7.42 -3.96 13.96
C SER A 118 5.91 -3.77 13.71
N LEU A 119 5.46 -3.88 12.44
CA LEU A 119 4.04 -3.82 12.08
C LEU A 119 3.26 -4.99 12.69
N PHE A 120 3.82 -6.20 12.64
CA PHE A 120 3.16 -7.41 13.13
C PHE A 120 3.08 -7.43 14.66
N GLU A 121 4.14 -7.02 15.36
CA GLU A 121 4.13 -6.87 16.82
C GLU A 121 3.06 -5.87 17.27
N ALA A 122 2.91 -4.74 16.57
CA ALA A 122 1.89 -3.76 16.88
C ALA A 122 0.45 -4.24 16.57
N ALA A 123 0.27 -5.04 15.52
CA ALA A 123 -1.02 -5.68 15.26
C ALA A 123 -1.35 -6.70 16.37
N GLU A 124 -0.35 -7.44 16.86
CA GLU A 124 -0.53 -8.41 17.93
C GLU A 124 -0.93 -7.74 19.25
N THR A 125 -0.41 -6.54 19.57
CA THR A 125 -0.86 -5.79 20.75
C THR A 125 -2.33 -5.38 20.70
N ASP A 126 -2.89 -5.31 19.49
CA ASP A 126 -4.30 -5.01 19.23
C ASP A 126 -5.15 -6.28 19.05
N GLY A 127 -4.56 -7.46 19.33
CA GLY A 127 -5.24 -8.76 19.28
C GLY A 127 -5.36 -9.34 17.87
N LEU A 128 -4.61 -8.81 16.90
CA LEU A 128 -4.64 -9.24 15.50
C LEU A 128 -3.38 -10.03 15.15
N THR A 129 -3.52 -11.32 14.87
CA THR A 129 -2.39 -12.17 14.45
C THR A 129 -2.24 -12.16 12.93
N LEU A 130 -1.41 -11.27 12.41
CA LEU A 130 -1.05 -11.21 10.99
C LEU A 130 -0.15 -12.39 10.59
N VAL A 131 -0.25 -12.79 9.32
CA VAL A 131 0.54 -13.87 8.72
C VAL A 131 1.14 -13.38 7.41
N ALA A 132 2.46 -13.51 7.25
CA ALA A 132 3.14 -13.20 6.00
C ALA A 132 3.02 -14.39 5.01
N VAL A 133 2.72 -14.10 3.75
CA VAL A 133 2.37 -15.11 2.74
C VAL A 133 3.45 -15.23 1.66
N SER A 134 3.78 -14.14 0.99
CA SER A 134 4.71 -14.13 -0.15
C SER A 134 5.50 -12.81 -0.24
N GLY A 135 6.78 -12.88 0.13
CA GLY A 135 7.79 -11.84 -0.03
C GLY A 135 8.53 -11.96 -1.36
N TYR A 136 9.86 -12.13 -1.30
CA TYR A 136 10.75 -12.15 -2.45
C TYR A 136 10.40 -13.24 -3.47
N ARG A 137 10.48 -12.87 -4.74
CA ARG A 137 10.29 -13.76 -5.88
C ARG A 137 11.33 -13.47 -6.95
N SER A 138 12.17 -14.44 -7.27
CA SER A 138 13.20 -14.26 -8.31
C SER A 138 12.59 -14.06 -9.69
N TYR A 139 13.40 -13.49 -10.58
CA TYR A 139 13.05 -13.33 -11.99
C TYR A 139 12.59 -14.64 -12.64
N GLU A 140 13.35 -15.73 -12.45
CA GLU A 140 13.07 -17.04 -13.04
C GLU A 140 11.76 -17.61 -12.51
N ARG A 141 11.47 -17.39 -11.22
CA ARG A 141 10.19 -17.80 -10.64
C ARG A 141 9.03 -17.03 -11.25
N GLN A 142 9.18 -15.72 -11.43
CA GLN A 142 8.17 -14.90 -12.09
C GLN A 142 7.98 -15.30 -13.56
N GLN A 143 9.05 -15.64 -14.27
CA GLN A 143 9.01 -16.19 -15.63
C GLN A 143 8.20 -17.49 -15.70
N ALA A 144 8.44 -18.43 -14.79
CA ALA A 144 7.67 -19.67 -14.73
C ALA A 144 6.18 -19.42 -14.44
N ILE A 145 5.86 -18.50 -13.52
CA ILE A 145 4.46 -18.13 -13.21
C ILE A 145 3.78 -17.51 -14.43
N TYR A 146 4.45 -16.55 -15.08
CA TYR A 146 3.91 -15.86 -16.25
C TYR A 146 3.68 -16.84 -17.41
N ALA A 147 4.66 -17.69 -17.73
CA ALA A 147 4.53 -18.71 -18.78
C ALA A 147 3.37 -19.70 -18.49
N SER A 148 3.20 -20.10 -17.22
CA SER A 148 2.07 -20.95 -16.81
C SER A 148 0.72 -20.25 -17.00
N ASN A 149 0.63 -18.96 -16.70
CA ASN A 149 -0.58 -18.16 -16.93
C ASN A 149 -0.91 -18.02 -18.42
N VAL A 150 0.10 -17.77 -19.27
CA VAL A 150 -0.07 -17.73 -20.72
C VAL A 150 -0.58 -19.07 -21.25
N ALA A 151 0.03 -20.18 -20.82
CA ALA A 151 -0.35 -21.51 -21.27
C ALA A 151 -1.78 -21.91 -20.84
N SER A 152 -2.22 -21.50 -19.65
CA SER A 152 -3.51 -21.91 -19.09
C SER A 152 -4.67 -20.97 -19.43
N LYS A 153 -4.42 -19.66 -19.56
CA LYS A 153 -5.46 -18.63 -19.70
C LYS A 153 -5.28 -17.72 -20.91
N GLY A 154 -4.17 -17.85 -21.63
CA GLY A 154 -3.84 -17.05 -22.81
C GLY A 154 -3.07 -15.77 -22.49
N GLN A 155 -2.39 -15.25 -23.52
CA GLN A 155 -1.49 -14.10 -23.43
C GLN A 155 -2.16 -12.83 -22.90
N ALA A 156 -3.32 -12.45 -23.47
CA ALA A 156 -4.02 -11.24 -23.07
C ALA A 156 -4.45 -11.26 -21.59
N HIS A 157 -4.86 -12.43 -21.07
CA HIS A 157 -5.16 -12.59 -19.66
C HIS A 157 -3.89 -12.48 -18.80
N ALA A 158 -2.80 -13.13 -19.20
CA ALA A 158 -1.54 -13.05 -18.47
C ALA A 158 -1.01 -11.61 -18.40
N ASP A 159 -1.04 -10.85 -19.50
CA ASP A 159 -0.63 -9.45 -19.54
C ASP A 159 -1.49 -8.53 -18.66
N GLN A 160 -2.77 -8.89 -18.47
CA GLN A 160 -3.68 -8.12 -17.63
C GLN A 160 -3.45 -8.39 -16.14
N PHE A 161 -3.29 -9.65 -15.75
CA PHE A 161 -3.36 -10.09 -14.35
C PHE A 161 -2.03 -10.59 -13.76
N SER A 162 -0.97 -10.66 -14.56
CA SER A 162 0.33 -11.15 -14.11
C SER A 162 1.43 -10.18 -14.49
N ALA A 163 2.32 -9.88 -13.53
CA ALA A 163 3.53 -9.14 -13.84
C ALA A 163 4.40 -9.95 -14.83
N LYS A 164 4.98 -9.27 -15.80
CA LYS A 164 6.04 -9.85 -16.64
C LYS A 164 7.29 -10.06 -15.77
N PRO A 165 8.20 -10.96 -16.17
CA PRO A 165 9.51 -11.08 -15.52
C PRO A 165 10.20 -9.72 -15.53
N GLY A 166 10.86 -9.35 -14.43
CA GLY A 166 11.50 -8.03 -14.28
C GLY A 166 10.55 -6.93 -13.80
N THR A 167 9.22 -7.06 -13.95
CA THR A 167 8.25 -6.01 -13.61
C THR A 167 7.51 -6.24 -12.29
N SER A 168 7.83 -7.31 -11.56
CA SER A 168 7.14 -7.64 -10.31
C SER A 168 7.82 -6.99 -9.11
N GLU A 169 7.06 -6.27 -8.28
CA GLU A 169 7.60 -5.70 -7.04
C GLU A 169 8.16 -6.76 -6.08
N HIS A 170 7.67 -8.00 -6.10
CA HIS A 170 8.25 -9.08 -5.29
C HIS A 170 9.72 -9.33 -5.60
N GLN A 171 10.19 -9.07 -6.83
CA GLN A 171 11.61 -9.21 -7.18
C GLN A 171 12.48 -8.16 -6.49
N THR A 172 11.91 -7.01 -6.11
CA THR A 172 12.64 -5.98 -5.35
C THR A 172 12.95 -6.41 -3.92
N GLY A 173 12.25 -7.43 -3.39
CA GLY A 173 12.30 -7.80 -1.98
C GLY A 173 11.65 -6.76 -1.05
N LEU A 174 10.89 -5.81 -1.59
CA LEU A 174 10.20 -4.75 -0.84
C LEU A 174 8.69 -4.96 -0.76
N ALA A 175 8.17 -6.00 -1.41
CA ALA A 175 6.76 -6.36 -1.35
C ALA A 175 6.53 -7.59 -0.47
N MET A 176 5.52 -7.55 0.38
CA MET A 176 5.05 -8.68 1.16
C MET A 176 3.53 -8.80 1.03
N ASP A 177 3.06 -9.96 0.56
CA ASP A 177 1.67 -10.34 0.69
C ASP A 177 1.41 -10.81 2.13
N VAL A 178 0.31 -10.37 2.73
CA VAL A 178 -0.08 -10.74 4.10
C VAL A 178 -1.52 -11.23 4.19
N THR A 179 -1.84 -11.90 5.29
CA THR A 179 -3.21 -12.32 5.64
C THR A 179 -3.37 -12.35 7.16
N VAL A 180 -4.45 -12.93 7.66
CA VAL A 180 -4.74 -13.09 9.09
C VAL A 180 -4.83 -14.57 9.46
N GLN A 181 -4.35 -14.90 10.65
CA GLN A 181 -4.37 -16.27 11.15
C GLN A 181 -5.82 -16.79 11.30
N GLY A 182 -6.04 -18.06 10.93
CA GLY A 182 -7.30 -18.76 11.18
C GLY A 182 -8.43 -18.43 10.22
N ASN A 183 -8.16 -17.71 9.13
CA ASN A 183 -9.14 -17.40 8.10
C ASN A 183 -8.56 -17.57 6.69
N ASP A 184 -8.53 -18.81 6.20
CA ASP A 184 -8.01 -19.12 4.86
C ASP A 184 -8.93 -18.60 3.73
N ASP A 185 -10.20 -18.29 4.02
CA ASP A 185 -11.15 -17.76 3.03
C ASP A 185 -10.76 -16.36 2.52
N VAL A 186 -9.93 -15.65 3.29
CA VAL A 186 -9.41 -14.31 2.92
C VAL A 186 -7.96 -14.35 2.44
N LEU A 187 -7.38 -15.52 2.21
CA LEU A 187 -6.00 -15.66 1.74
C LEU A 187 -5.85 -15.07 0.32
N LEU A 188 -5.07 -13.99 0.20
CA LEU A 188 -4.77 -13.30 -1.06
C LEU A 188 -6.04 -12.95 -1.86
N SER A 189 -7.06 -12.45 -1.15
CA SER A 189 -8.33 -12.07 -1.74
C SER A 189 -8.80 -10.70 -1.27
N GLN A 190 -9.69 -10.06 -2.04
CA GLN A 190 -10.17 -8.71 -1.72
C GLN A 190 -10.95 -8.65 -0.40
N SER A 191 -11.59 -9.74 0.00
CA SER A 191 -12.30 -9.84 1.28
C SER A 191 -11.35 -9.74 2.48
N PHE A 192 -10.04 -9.91 2.32
CA PHE A 192 -9.07 -9.58 3.37
C PHE A 192 -9.23 -8.14 3.84
N GLY A 193 -9.47 -7.21 2.92
CA GLY A 193 -9.69 -5.80 3.23
C GLY A 193 -10.93 -5.55 4.08
N GLU A 194 -11.89 -6.48 4.14
CA GLU A 194 -13.10 -6.36 4.96
C GLU A 194 -12.92 -6.87 6.39
N THR A 195 -11.79 -7.54 6.67
CA THR A 195 -11.47 -8.05 8.01
C THR A 195 -10.91 -6.94 8.92
N GLU A 196 -10.96 -7.15 10.24
CA GLU A 196 -10.33 -6.25 11.21
C GLU A 196 -8.82 -6.10 10.95
N ALA A 197 -8.14 -7.18 10.55
CA ALA A 197 -6.72 -7.17 10.18
C ALA A 197 -6.45 -6.34 8.92
N GLY A 198 -7.29 -6.48 7.88
CA GLY A 198 -7.17 -5.69 6.65
C GLY A 198 -7.40 -4.20 6.88
N GLN A 199 -8.39 -3.85 7.71
CA GLN A 199 -8.63 -2.45 8.11
C GLN A 199 -7.49 -1.91 8.98
N TYR A 200 -6.96 -2.70 9.91
CA TYR A 200 -5.80 -2.32 10.71
C TYR A 200 -4.59 -1.98 9.82
N ILE A 201 -4.28 -2.83 8.83
CA ILE A 201 -3.22 -2.57 7.86
C ILE A 201 -3.47 -1.26 7.11
N LYS A 202 -4.69 -1.07 6.58
CA LYS A 202 -5.05 0.15 5.86
C LYS A 202 -4.81 1.40 6.69
N GLU A 203 -5.08 1.36 7.99
CA GLU A 203 -4.97 2.50 8.90
C GLU A 203 -3.58 2.67 9.53
N ASN A 204 -2.74 1.63 9.57
CA ASN A 204 -1.51 1.64 10.39
C ASN A 204 -0.23 1.30 9.62
N ALA A 205 -0.28 0.62 8.48
CA ALA A 205 0.91 0.14 7.77
C ALA A 205 1.91 1.26 7.43
N TYR A 206 1.41 2.47 7.14
CA TYR A 206 2.24 3.63 6.79
C TYR A 206 3.19 4.05 7.91
N GLN A 207 2.80 3.86 9.17
CA GLN A 207 3.62 4.21 10.34
C GLN A 207 4.90 3.36 10.42
N TYR A 208 4.89 2.21 9.73
CA TYR A 208 6.00 1.27 9.63
C TYR A 208 6.71 1.36 8.28
N GLY A 209 6.26 2.23 7.37
CA GLY A 209 6.88 2.43 6.05
C GLY A 209 6.28 1.58 4.94
N PHE A 210 5.12 0.96 5.17
CA PHE A 210 4.39 0.18 4.16
C PHE A 210 3.18 0.93 3.63
N ILE A 211 2.89 0.77 2.35
CA ILE A 211 1.65 1.20 1.72
C ILE A 211 0.89 -0.03 1.21
N ILE A 212 -0.44 0.06 1.15
CA ILE A 212 -1.22 -0.84 0.29
C ILE A 212 -0.93 -0.41 -1.15
N ARG A 213 -0.21 -1.25 -1.90
CA ARG A 213 0.34 -0.85 -3.21
C ARG A 213 -0.73 -0.59 -4.26
N TYR A 214 -1.81 -1.38 -4.20
CA TYR A 214 -2.91 -1.36 -5.16
C TYR A 214 -4.22 -1.10 -4.39
N PRO A 215 -4.51 0.16 -4.05
CA PRO A 215 -5.72 0.52 -3.31
C PRO A 215 -6.97 0.50 -4.21
N GLU A 216 -8.14 0.38 -3.58
CA GLU A 216 -9.44 0.38 -4.25
C GLU A 216 -9.71 1.68 -5.01
N GLY A 217 -10.24 1.57 -6.24
CA GLY A 217 -10.61 2.72 -7.07
C GLY A 217 -9.44 3.40 -7.79
N LYS A 218 -8.22 2.85 -7.69
CA LYS A 218 -7.00 3.37 -8.35
C LYS A 218 -6.50 2.45 -9.48
N GLU A 219 -7.34 1.54 -9.96
CA GLU A 219 -6.98 0.55 -10.99
C GLU A 219 -6.56 1.20 -12.31
N THR A 220 -7.14 2.36 -12.64
CA THR A 220 -6.77 3.15 -13.82
C THR A 220 -5.40 3.81 -13.68
N ILE A 221 -4.86 3.95 -12.48
CA ILE A 221 -3.54 4.53 -12.22
C ILE A 221 -2.49 3.42 -12.13
N THR A 222 -2.74 2.43 -11.26
CA THR A 222 -1.78 1.35 -10.99
C THR A 222 -1.76 0.28 -12.08
N GLY A 223 -2.88 0.08 -12.79
CA GLY A 223 -3.07 -1.01 -13.74
C GLY A 223 -3.34 -2.38 -13.08
N TYR A 224 -3.56 -2.41 -11.77
CA TYR A 224 -3.89 -3.60 -10.97
C TYR A 224 -5.21 -3.41 -10.25
N SER A 225 -5.96 -4.49 -10.05
CA SER A 225 -7.15 -4.49 -9.20
C SER A 225 -6.80 -4.18 -7.75
N TYR A 226 -7.79 -3.86 -6.92
CA TYR A 226 -7.59 -3.74 -5.48
C TYR A 226 -6.96 -5.01 -4.89
N GLU A 227 -5.84 -4.86 -4.18
CA GLU A 227 -5.10 -5.93 -3.49
C GLU A 227 -4.77 -5.50 -2.04
N PRO A 228 -5.72 -5.61 -1.09
CA PRO A 228 -5.50 -5.18 0.30
C PRO A 228 -4.37 -5.92 1.03
N TRP A 229 -3.98 -7.08 0.52
CA TRP A 229 -2.93 -7.92 1.10
C TRP A 229 -1.52 -7.52 0.65
N HIS A 230 -1.37 -6.82 -0.48
CA HIS A 230 -0.06 -6.54 -1.09
C HIS A 230 0.53 -5.26 -0.50
N LEU A 231 1.47 -5.44 0.44
CA LEU A 231 2.17 -4.33 1.07
C LEU A 231 3.48 -4.02 0.33
N ARG A 232 3.73 -2.75 0.06
CA ARG A 232 4.99 -2.26 -0.52
C ARG A 232 5.72 -1.36 0.48
N TYR A 233 6.96 -1.72 0.80
CA TYR A 233 7.84 -0.89 1.62
C TYR A 233 8.41 0.28 0.81
N VAL A 234 8.31 1.48 1.36
CA VAL A 234 8.83 2.74 0.78
C VAL A 234 9.52 3.63 1.82
N GLY A 235 9.66 3.15 3.06
CA GLY A 235 10.13 3.95 4.19
C GLY A 235 9.04 4.82 4.81
N LYS A 236 9.22 5.20 6.08
CA LYS A 236 8.17 5.84 6.90
C LYS A 236 7.72 7.20 6.36
N ASP A 237 8.66 8.04 5.95
CA ASP A 237 8.36 9.40 5.50
C ASP A 237 7.49 9.37 4.23
N VAL A 238 7.89 8.57 3.23
CA VAL A 238 7.14 8.43 1.97
C VAL A 238 5.81 7.72 2.17
N ALA A 239 5.77 6.65 2.97
CA ALA A 239 4.52 5.95 3.25
C ALA A 239 3.51 6.88 3.95
N THR A 240 3.98 7.73 4.87
CA THR A 240 3.15 8.73 5.56
C THR A 240 2.60 9.76 4.58
N GLU A 241 3.42 10.29 3.67
CA GLU A 241 2.97 11.23 2.65
C GLU A 241 1.93 10.62 1.72
N ILE A 242 2.17 9.39 1.24
CA ILE A 242 1.24 8.64 0.39
C ILE A 242 -0.09 8.42 1.11
N TYR A 243 -0.04 8.01 2.38
CA TYR A 243 -1.24 7.77 3.18
C TYR A 243 -2.06 9.04 3.40
N LEU A 244 -1.43 10.14 3.81
CA LEU A 244 -2.12 11.40 4.11
C LEU A 244 -2.77 12.05 2.88
N ASN A 245 -2.24 11.79 1.69
CA ASN A 245 -2.76 12.33 0.43
C ASN A 245 -3.65 11.34 -0.35
N GLU A 246 -3.88 10.13 0.19
CA GLU A 246 -4.62 9.05 -0.50
C GLU A 246 -4.06 8.77 -1.92
N TRP A 247 -2.73 8.77 -2.00
CA TRP A 247 -2.00 8.56 -3.24
C TRP A 247 -1.65 7.09 -3.47
N THR A 248 -1.35 6.80 -4.73
CA THR A 248 -0.60 5.63 -5.16
C THR A 248 0.89 5.96 -5.23
N LEU A 249 1.74 4.95 -5.41
CA LEU A 249 3.17 5.17 -5.64
C LEU A 249 3.40 5.90 -6.98
N GLU A 250 2.58 5.62 -8.00
CA GLU A 250 2.51 6.37 -9.26
C GLU A 250 2.32 7.87 -9.00
N GLU A 251 1.30 8.22 -8.22
CA GLU A 251 0.95 9.60 -7.91
C GLU A 251 2.03 10.33 -7.14
N TYR A 252 2.70 9.64 -6.22
CA TYR A 252 3.86 10.16 -5.49
C TYR A 252 5.00 10.58 -6.43
N PHE A 253 5.28 9.76 -7.45
CA PHE A 253 6.29 10.08 -8.47
C PHE A 253 5.79 11.03 -9.58
N GLY A 254 4.51 11.45 -9.55
CA GLY A 254 3.93 12.31 -10.58
C GLY A 254 3.57 11.58 -11.88
N PHE A 255 3.39 10.25 -11.82
CA PHE A 255 2.93 9.45 -12.95
C PHE A 255 1.40 9.26 -12.94
N ASP A 256 0.80 9.31 -14.13
CA ASP A 256 -0.52 8.77 -14.46
C ASP A 256 -0.38 7.39 -15.14
N TYR A 257 -1.50 6.80 -15.60
CA TYR A 257 -1.65 5.50 -16.31
C TYR A 257 -0.32 4.90 -16.84
N PRO A 258 0.00 3.64 -16.51
CA PRO A 258 1.05 3.24 -15.58
C PRO A 258 2.45 3.73 -16.00
N GLY A 259 2.77 4.97 -15.67
CA GLY A 259 4.12 5.52 -15.87
C GLY A 259 4.23 6.60 -16.96
N ARG A 260 3.12 7.21 -17.40
CA ARG A 260 3.18 8.44 -18.21
C ARG A 260 3.18 9.65 -17.28
N GLU A 261 4.05 10.63 -17.53
CA GLU A 261 4.07 11.87 -16.75
C GLU A 261 2.72 12.62 -16.82
N ARG A 262 2.34 13.23 -15.69
CA ARG A 262 1.18 14.13 -15.55
C ARG A 262 1.43 15.53 -16.12
#